data_AF-A0A6C0FMV7-F1
#
_entry.id   AF-A0A6C0FMV7-F1
#
_cell.length_a   1.000
_cell.length_b   1.000
_cell.length_c   1.000
_cell.angle_alpha   90.00
_cell.angle_beta   90.00
_cell.angle_gamma   90.00
#
_symmetry.space_group_name_H-M   'P 1'
#
loop_
_entity.id
_entity.type
_entity.pdbx_description
1 polymer ?
#
loop_
_entity_poly.entity_id
_entity_poly.type
_entity_poly.pdbx_seq_one_letter_code
_entity_poly.pdbx_strand_id
1 'polypeptide(L)'
;MLLYTELVVVAPDVAHPEAEAFWPAVWESEDFDSDGDFYYDGIDGRWTTLELRTKVAGSAPSVLEVYTFRERRLYGTGLESVARLERTLDDVKAGRWADNPAVAAMTEVAVTSLAVQTTSTEHYRAYLEAVEMFLAHAGGTTVGRFELDAAAFHERFLRATDD
;
A
#
# COMPACT_ATOMS: atom_id res chain seq x y z
N MET A 1 -1.54 5.38 22.56
CA MET A 1 -1.00 4.09 22.08
C MET A 1 -0.48 4.34 20.68
N LEU A 2 0.75 3.93 20.36
CA LEU A 2 1.26 3.99 18.99
C LEU A 2 0.74 2.77 18.24
N LEU A 3 0.07 3.00 17.12
CA LEU A 3 -0.36 1.98 16.17
C LEU A 3 0.66 1.95 15.04
N TYR A 4 1.30 0.79 14.88
CA TYR A 4 2.07 0.47 13.69
C TYR A 4 1.39 -0.71 13.00
N THR A 5 1.12 -0.59 11.71
CA THR A 5 0.53 -1.67 10.92
C THR A 5 1.08 -1.63 9.52
N GLU A 6 1.42 -2.79 8.99
CA GLU A 6 1.89 -2.97 7.63
C GLU A 6 1.08 -4.09 6.99
N LEU A 7 0.62 -3.84 5.77
CA LEU A 7 -0.03 -4.81 4.92
C LEU A 7 0.75 -4.90 3.60
N VAL A 8 1.05 -6.13 3.20
CA VAL A 8 1.73 -6.40 1.94
C VAL A 8 0.69 -6.92 0.95
N VAL A 9 0.67 -6.34 -0.24
CA VAL A 9 -0.24 -6.66 -1.33
C VAL A 9 0.57 -7.23 -2.49
N VAL A 10 0.11 -8.35 -3.03
CA VAL A 10 0.54 -8.89 -4.31
C VAL A 10 -0.53 -8.54 -5.34
N ALA A 11 -0.14 -7.86 -6.41
CA ALA A 11 -1.04 -7.38 -7.45
C ALA A 11 -0.39 -7.47 -8.83
N PRO A 12 -1.19 -7.40 -9.92
CA PRO A 12 -0.66 -7.14 -11.26
C PRO A 12 0.15 -5.83 -11.30
N ASP A 13 1.17 -5.77 -12.15
CA ASP A 13 1.95 -4.54 -12.33
C ASP A 13 1.21 -3.48 -13.17
N VAL A 14 0.41 -2.67 -12.47
CA VAL A 14 -0.40 -1.57 -13.01
C VAL A 14 0.05 -0.21 -12.48
N ALA A 15 -0.39 0.86 -13.14
CA ALA A 15 -0.24 2.21 -12.61
C ALA A 15 -0.95 2.30 -11.25
N HIS A 16 -0.33 2.99 -10.30
CA HIS A 16 -0.93 3.26 -9.00
C HIS A 16 -2.07 4.27 -9.11
N PRO A 17 -2.96 4.31 -8.11
CA PRO A 17 -3.92 5.40 -8.01
C PRO A 17 -3.19 6.75 -7.86
N GLU A 18 -3.88 7.81 -8.26
CA GLU A 18 -3.42 9.18 -7.99
C GLU A 18 -3.22 9.37 -6.49
N ALA A 19 -2.09 9.97 -6.08
CA ALA A 19 -1.72 10.09 -4.68
C ALA A 19 -2.77 10.86 -3.86
N GLU A 20 -3.39 11.89 -4.47
CA GLU A 20 -4.49 12.67 -3.89
C GLU A 20 -5.73 11.83 -3.56
N ALA A 21 -6.08 10.90 -4.46
CA ALA A 21 -7.20 9.99 -4.26
C ALA A 21 -6.85 8.83 -3.30
N PHE A 22 -5.57 8.57 -3.09
CA PHE A 22 -5.09 7.41 -2.35
C PHE A 22 -5.23 7.54 -0.83
N TRP A 23 -4.97 8.72 -0.29
CA TRP A 23 -5.22 8.97 1.13
C TRP A 23 -5.76 10.39 1.36
N PRO A 24 -7.04 10.65 1.03
CA PRO A 24 -7.62 12.00 1.02
C PRO A 24 -7.42 12.76 2.33
N ALA A 25 -7.53 12.05 3.47
CA ALA A 25 -7.37 12.62 4.81
C ALA A 25 -6.03 13.36 5.02
N VAL A 26 -4.96 12.99 4.31
CA VAL A 26 -3.68 13.71 4.39
C VAL A 26 -3.70 14.99 3.59
N TRP A 27 -4.25 14.96 2.39
CA TRP A 27 -4.28 16.10 1.47
C TRP A 27 -5.20 17.21 1.94
N GLU A 28 -6.15 16.89 2.81
CA GLU A 28 -7.04 17.84 3.47
C GLU A 28 -6.44 18.44 4.76
N SER A 29 -5.27 17.96 5.21
CA SER A 29 -4.63 18.44 6.43
C SER A 29 -3.92 19.78 6.25
N GLU A 30 -4.06 20.67 7.23
CA GLU A 30 -3.34 21.95 7.27
C GLU A 30 -1.83 21.81 7.53
N ASP A 31 -1.40 20.68 8.12
CA ASP A 31 -0.01 20.35 8.44
C ASP A 31 0.33 18.99 7.82
N PHE A 32 0.72 19.03 6.54
CA PHE A 32 1.11 17.87 5.75
C PHE A 32 2.49 18.03 5.11
N ASP A 33 3.16 16.90 4.88
CA ASP A 33 4.42 16.79 4.14
C ASP A 33 4.40 15.49 3.33
N SER A 34 5.12 15.45 2.22
CA SER A 34 5.13 14.29 1.32
C SER A 34 6.46 14.16 0.60
N ASP A 35 6.93 12.93 0.45
CA ASP A 35 8.15 12.60 -0.30
C ASP A 35 7.93 11.32 -1.14
N GLY A 36 8.75 11.13 -2.17
CA GLY A 36 8.69 9.94 -3.01
C GLY A 36 8.87 10.24 -4.49
N ASP A 37 9.07 9.17 -5.25
CA ASP A 37 9.27 9.25 -6.69
C ASP A 37 7.97 9.47 -7.48
N PHE A 38 6.82 9.56 -6.82
CA PHE A 38 5.56 9.95 -7.46
C PHE A 38 5.56 11.38 -8.02
N TYR A 39 6.50 12.21 -7.57
CA TYR A 39 6.79 13.53 -8.16
C TYR A 39 7.72 13.48 -9.37
N TYR A 40 8.23 12.31 -9.74
CA TYR A 40 9.19 12.16 -10.85
C TYR A 40 8.46 12.14 -12.20
N ASP A 41 8.88 13.00 -13.12
CA ASP A 41 8.35 13.00 -14.49
C ASP A 41 8.69 11.69 -15.23
N GLY A 42 7.72 11.17 -15.99
CA GLY A 42 7.95 10.00 -16.86
C GLY A 42 7.89 8.64 -16.16
N ILE A 43 7.29 8.56 -14.97
CA ILE A 43 6.96 7.28 -14.31
C ILE A 43 5.62 6.68 -14.77
N ASP A 44 4.83 7.39 -15.58
CA ASP A 44 3.53 6.96 -16.10
C ASP A 44 2.59 6.40 -15.01
N GLY A 45 2.53 7.08 -13.86
CA GLY A 45 1.72 6.66 -12.70
C GLY A 45 2.26 5.44 -11.95
N ARG A 46 3.46 4.94 -12.26
CA ARG A 46 4.07 3.75 -11.67
C ARG A 46 5.14 4.06 -10.61
N TRP A 47 4.86 5.04 -9.75
CA TRP A 47 5.75 5.37 -8.63
C TRP A 47 6.08 4.14 -7.78
N THR A 48 7.24 4.14 -7.17
CA THR A 48 7.70 3.05 -6.30
C THR A 48 7.69 3.46 -4.84
N THR A 49 7.83 4.75 -4.55
CA THR A 49 7.86 5.28 -3.20
C THR A 49 6.84 6.39 -3.04
N LEU A 50 6.07 6.31 -1.97
CA LEU A 50 5.18 7.37 -1.52
C LEU A 50 5.22 7.42 0.00
N GLU A 51 5.67 8.52 0.53
CA GLU A 51 5.64 8.81 1.96
C GLU A 51 4.74 10.02 2.18
N LEU A 52 3.70 9.84 3.00
CA LEU A 52 2.71 10.86 3.33
C LEU A 52 2.71 11.08 4.83
N ARG A 53 2.95 12.32 5.25
CA ARG A 53 2.98 12.73 6.66
C ARG A 53 1.87 13.74 6.91
N THR A 54 1.11 13.52 7.97
CA THR A 54 0.10 14.46 8.45
C THR A 54 0.22 14.63 9.96
N LYS A 55 -0.15 15.81 10.47
CA LYS A 55 -0.13 16.09 11.90
C LYS A 55 -1.37 16.85 12.33
N VAL A 56 -1.97 16.39 13.42
CA VAL A 56 -3.00 17.16 14.13
C VAL A 56 -2.32 18.05 15.17
N ALA A 57 -2.79 19.27 15.35
CA ALA A 57 -2.24 20.19 16.33
C ALA A 57 -2.20 19.56 17.74
N GLY A 58 -1.00 19.50 18.34
CA GLY A 58 -0.78 18.89 19.65
C GLY A 58 -0.66 17.36 19.67
N SER A 59 -0.69 16.68 18.51
CA SER A 59 -0.44 15.23 18.40
C SER A 59 0.93 14.90 17.80
N ALA A 60 1.33 13.64 17.95
CA ALA A 60 2.41 13.07 17.13
C ALA A 60 1.97 13.00 15.65
N PRO A 61 2.91 13.09 14.70
CA PRO A 61 2.60 12.93 13.28
C PRO A 61 2.15 11.50 12.99
N SER A 62 1.29 11.36 11.99
CA SER A 62 0.95 10.08 11.35
C SER A 62 1.68 9.99 10.02
N VAL A 63 2.18 8.82 9.71
CA VAL A 63 2.99 8.55 8.52
C VAL A 63 2.40 7.34 7.81
N LEU A 64 2.13 7.47 6.50
CA LEU A 64 1.91 6.34 5.60
C LEU A 64 3.11 6.23 4.68
N GLU A 65 3.65 5.04 4.60
CA GLU A 65 4.72 4.69 3.69
C GLU A 65 4.20 3.62 2.73
N VAL A 66 4.42 3.84 1.43
CA VAL A 66 4.14 2.87 0.39
C VAL A 66 5.43 2.58 -0.37
N TYR A 67 5.73 1.30 -0.49
CA TYR A 67 6.88 0.79 -1.23
C TYR A 67 6.44 -0.29 -2.20
N THR A 68 6.70 -0.11 -3.49
CA THR A 68 6.28 -1.06 -4.53
C THR A 68 7.44 -1.68 -5.26
N PHE A 69 7.66 -2.97 -5.04
CA PHE A 69 8.65 -3.71 -5.79
C PHE A 69 8.03 -4.39 -7.01
N ARG A 70 8.49 -4.00 -8.20
CA ARG A 70 7.98 -4.52 -9.48
C ARG A 70 8.87 -5.62 -10.01
N GLU A 71 8.26 -6.63 -10.62
CA GLU A 71 8.99 -7.61 -11.40
C GLU A 71 9.76 -6.95 -12.55
N ARG A 72 9.12 -6.02 -13.26
CA ARG A 72 9.74 -5.20 -14.31
C ARG A 72 9.92 -3.78 -13.79
N ARG A 73 11.17 -3.42 -13.50
CA ARG A 73 11.51 -2.11 -12.95
C ARG A 73 11.92 -1.17 -14.08
N LEU A 74 11.38 0.05 -14.06
CA LEU A 74 11.86 1.13 -14.93
C LEU A 74 13.20 1.70 -14.41
N TYR A 75 13.44 1.64 -13.10
CA TYR A 75 14.67 2.05 -12.43
C TYR A 75 14.83 1.32 -11.08
N GLY A 76 16.05 1.34 -10.53
CA GLY A 76 16.33 0.78 -9.20
C GLY A 76 15.95 1.76 -8.09
N THR A 77 15.37 1.26 -7.00
CA THR A 77 14.81 2.09 -5.92
C THR A 77 15.88 2.62 -4.95
N GLY A 78 17.14 2.17 -5.05
CA GLY A 78 18.25 2.61 -4.18
C GLY A 78 18.10 2.29 -2.69
N LEU A 79 16.95 1.74 -2.28
CA LEU A 79 16.56 1.51 -0.89
C LEU A 79 16.88 0.06 -0.48
N GLU A 80 17.61 -0.14 0.61
CA GLU A 80 17.82 -1.47 1.20
C GLU A 80 16.51 -2.08 1.74
N SER A 81 15.50 -1.24 2.04
CA SER A 81 14.21 -1.63 2.62
C SER A 81 13.31 -2.45 1.69
N VAL A 82 13.58 -2.53 0.39
CA VAL A 82 12.79 -3.35 -0.55
C VAL A 82 13.18 -4.83 -0.60
N ALA A 83 14.24 -5.27 0.10
CA ALA A 83 14.70 -6.66 0.07
C ALA A 83 13.62 -7.66 0.55
N ARG A 84 12.71 -7.24 1.43
CA ARG A 84 11.56 -8.07 1.83
C ARG A 84 10.54 -8.23 0.71
N LEU A 85 10.28 -7.18 -0.06
CA LEU A 85 9.34 -7.20 -1.17
C LEU A 85 9.89 -8.01 -2.34
N GLU A 86 11.21 -7.93 -2.57
CA GLU A 86 11.93 -8.80 -3.48
C GLU A 86 11.76 -10.28 -3.11
N ARG A 87 12.02 -10.65 -1.84
CA ARG A 87 11.77 -12.02 -1.37
C ARG A 87 10.31 -12.46 -1.51
N THR A 88 9.37 -11.54 -1.29
CA THR A 88 7.93 -11.85 -1.45
C THR A 88 7.60 -12.13 -2.91
N LEU A 89 8.17 -11.37 -3.85
CA LEU A 89 8.05 -11.63 -5.28
C LEU A 89 8.67 -12.99 -5.65
N ASP A 90 9.84 -13.31 -5.10
CA ASP A 90 10.49 -14.61 -5.31
C ASP A 90 9.62 -15.76 -4.80
N ASP A 91 8.98 -15.61 -3.63
CA ASP A 91 8.03 -16.58 -3.10
C ASP A 91 6.80 -16.76 -4.01
N VAL A 92 6.27 -15.67 -4.58
CA VAL A 92 5.18 -15.73 -5.58
C VAL A 92 5.62 -16.54 -6.79
N LYS A 93 6.82 -16.27 -7.32
CA LYS A 93 7.40 -16.99 -8.46
C LYS A 93 7.71 -18.46 -8.15
N ALA A 94 8.03 -18.78 -6.91
CA ALA A 94 8.20 -20.14 -6.43
C ALA A 94 6.87 -20.90 -6.25
N GLY A 95 5.72 -20.25 -6.48
CA GLY A 95 4.41 -20.87 -6.42
C GLY A 95 3.81 -20.95 -5.02
N ARG A 96 4.31 -20.16 -4.05
CA ARG A 96 3.80 -20.15 -2.67
C ARG A 96 2.29 -19.85 -2.57
N TRP A 97 1.76 -19.09 -3.52
CA TRP A 97 0.33 -18.75 -3.64
C TRP A 97 -0.31 -19.32 -4.92
N ALA A 98 0.19 -20.44 -5.45
CA ALA A 98 -0.34 -21.05 -6.67
C ALA A 98 -1.82 -21.46 -6.57
N ASP A 99 -2.30 -21.75 -5.35
CA ASP A 99 -3.71 -22.10 -5.10
C ASP A 99 -4.63 -20.86 -5.02
N ASN A 100 -4.06 -19.66 -4.95
CA ASN A 100 -4.83 -18.42 -4.95
C ASN A 100 -5.08 -17.98 -6.41
N PRO A 101 -6.32 -18.05 -6.93
CA PRO A 101 -6.59 -17.81 -8.35
C PRO A 101 -6.29 -16.38 -8.78
N ALA A 102 -6.38 -15.40 -7.86
CA ALA A 102 -6.03 -14.01 -8.16
C ALA A 102 -4.53 -13.88 -8.45
N VAL A 103 -3.67 -14.55 -7.65
CA VAL A 103 -2.21 -14.54 -7.83
C VAL A 103 -1.80 -15.41 -9.01
N ALA A 104 -2.38 -16.59 -9.16
CA ALA A 104 -2.04 -17.55 -10.22
C ALA A 104 -2.32 -17.01 -11.64
N ALA A 105 -3.27 -16.08 -11.79
CA ALA A 105 -3.62 -15.46 -13.06
C ALA A 105 -2.70 -14.29 -13.46
N MET A 106 -1.82 -13.81 -12.57
CA MET A 106 -0.96 -12.64 -12.83
C MET A 106 0.20 -13.00 -13.76
N THR A 107 0.39 -12.20 -14.81
CA THR A 107 1.51 -12.37 -15.75
C THR A 107 2.74 -11.55 -15.36
N GLU A 108 2.52 -10.39 -14.76
CA GLU A 108 3.56 -9.49 -14.25
C GLU A 108 3.12 -9.03 -12.87
N VAL A 109 3.99 -9.22 -11.88
CA VAL A 109 3.64 -9.01 -10.48
C VAL A 109 4.35 -7.79 -9.91
N ALA A 110 3.60 -7.01 -9.13
CA ALA A 110 4.12 -6.01 -8.22
C ALA A 110 3.77 -6.40 -6.77
N VAL A 111 4.73 -6.20 -5.87
CA VAL A 111 4.55 -6.40 -4.43
C VAL A 111 4.64 -5.05 -3.75
N THR A 112 3.55 -4.65 -3.10
CA THR A 112 3.45 -3.33 -2.46
C THR A 112 3.34 -3.50 -0.94
N SER A 113 4.19 -2.83 -0.17
CA SER A 113 3.99 -2.62 1.26
C SER A 113 3.25 -1.32 1.47
N LEU A 114 2.19 -1.36 2.29
CA LEU A 114 1.46 -0.20 2.79
C LEU A 114 1.58 -0.20 4.32
N ALA A 115 2.34 0.74 4.86
CA ALA A 115 2.62 0.82 6.29
C ALA A 115 2.13 2.13 6.89
N VAL A 116 1.43 2.08 8.02
CA VAL A 116 1.04 3.26 8.79
C VAL A 116 1.69 3.26 10.17
N GLN A 117 2.17 4.42 10.58
CA GLN A 117 2.52 4.72 11.96
C GLN A 117 1.66 5.90 12.44
N THR A 118 0.79 5.69 13.43
CA THR A 118 -0.11 6.74 13.93
C THR A 118 -0.50 6.54 15.39
N THR A 119 -0.90 7.62 16.06
CA THR A 119 -1.61 7.55 17.35
C THR A 119 -3.11 7.84 17.22
N SER A 120 -3.58 8.20 16.03
CA SER A 120 -4.97 8.57 15.73
C SER A 120 -5.74 7.38 15.19
N THR A 121 -6.88 7.07 15.80
CA THR A 121 -7.80 6.03 15.30
C THR A 121 -8.45 6.43 13.98
N GLU A 122 -8.65 7.74 13.75
CA GLU A 122 -9.17 8.27 12.49
C GLU A 122 -8.18 8.08 11.35
N HIS A 123 -6.90 8.42 11.55
CA HIS A 123 -5.87 8.17 10.54
C HIS A 123 -5.64 6.68 10.32
N TYR A 124 -5.79 5.85 11.37
CA TYR A 124 -5.74 4.41 11.21
C TYR A 124 -6.92 3.87 10.37
N ARG A 125 -8.13 4.40 10.55
CA ARG A 125 -9.28 4.07 9.69
C ARG A 125 -9.02 4.49 8.24
N ALA A 126 -8.56 5.73 8.03
CA ALA A 126 -8.24 6.23 6.70
C ALA A 126 -7.12 5.41 6.02
N TYR A 127 -6.18 4.85 6.79
CA TYR A 127 -5.21 3.88 6.27
C TYR A 127 -5.87 2.59 5.78
N LEU A 128 -6.83 2.03 6.54
CA LEU A 128 -7.55 0.83 6.11
C LEU A 128 -8.36 1.08 4.84
N GLU A 129 -8.98 2.26 4.72
CA GLU A 129 -9.68 2.69 3.50
C GLU A 129 -8.72 2.85 2.31
N ALA A 130 -7.51 3.40 2.53
CA ALA A 130 -6.47 3.48 1.50
C ALA A 130 -6.02 2.09 1.02
N VAL A 131 -5.91 1.11 1.94
CA VAL A 131 -5.58 -0.28 1.58
C VAL A 131 -6.70 -0.94 0.79
N GLU A 132 -7.96 -0.78 1.19
CA GLU A 132 -9.11 -1.28 0.43
C GLU A 132 -9.12 -0.70 -0.98
N MET A 133 -8.97 0.61 -1.10
CA MET A 133 -8.94 1.28 -2.40
C MET A 133 -7.79 0.76 -3.25
N PHE A 134 -6.59 0.60 -2.68
CA PHE A 134 -5.45 0.02 -3.39
C PHE A 134 -5.75 -1.37 -3.93
N LEU A 135 -6.34 -2.25 -3.11
CA LEU A 135 -6.72 -3.60 -3.51
C LEU A 135 -7.73 -3.57 -4.65
N ALA A 136 -8.73 -2.69 -4.57
CA ALA A 136 -9.77 -2.53 -5.58
C ALA A 136 -9.20 -1.98 -6.90
N HIS A 137 -8.31 -1.00 -6.83
CA HIS A 137 -7.67 -0.38 -7.99
C HIS A 137 -6.70 -1.34 -8.67
N ALA A 138 -5.82 -1.97 -7.90
CA ALA A 138 -4.77 -2.84 -8.43
C ALA A 138 -5.29 -4.23 -8.83
N GLY A 139 -6.42 -4.69 -8.26
CA GLY A 139 -6.93 -6.04 -8.46
C GLY A 139 -6.06 -7.11 -7.78
N GLY A 140 -5.51 -6.78 -6.61
CA GLY A 140 -4.57 -7.62 -5.86
C GLY A 140 -5.17 -8.35 -4.66
N THR A 141 -4.31 -9.07 -3.94
CA THR A 141 -4.62 -9.68 -2.64
C THR A 141 -3.57 -9.28 -1.61
N THR A 142 -4.01 -9.09 -0.37
CA THR A 142 -3.08 -9.09 0.77
C THR A 142 -2.38 -10.46 0.89
N VAL A 143 -1.16 -10.46 1.43
CA VAL A 143 -0.40 -11.68 1.73
C VAL A 143 0.16 -11.66 3.14
N GLY A 144 0.42 -12.85 3.69
CA GLY A 144 0.94 -13.03 5.04
C GLY A 144 -0.10 -13.63 5.97
N ARG A 145 -0.57 -12.87 6.96
CA ARG A 145 -1.55 -13.39 7.95
C ARG A 145 -2.93 -13.63 7.34
N PHE A 146 -3.31 -12.84 6.35
CA PHE A 146 -4.60 -12.92 5.68
C PHE A 146 -4.36 -12.83 4.17
N GLU A 147 -5.22 -13.52 3.41
CA GLU A 147 -5.28 -13.47 1.95
C GLU A 147 -6.64 -12.91 1.56
N LEU A 148 -6.71 -11.58 1.48
CA LEU A 148 -7.95 -10.84 1.28
C LEU A 148 -7.82 -9.99 0.02
N ASP A 149 -8.78 -10.13 -0.87
CA ASP A 149 -9.10 -9.12 -1.90
C ASP A 149 -9.80 -7.91 -1.26
N ALA A 150 -10.14 -6.90 -2.08
CA ALA A 150 -10.78 -5.68 -1.60
C ALA A 150 -12.10 -5.94 -0.85
N ALA A 151 -12.97 -6.80 -1.38
CA ALA A 151 -14.27 -7.07 -0.78
C ALA A 151 -14.14 -7.81 0.55
N ALA A 152 -13.28 -8.83 0.61
CA ALA A 152 -13.01 -9.56 1.85
C ALA A 152 -12.28 -8.70 2.88
N PHE A 153 -11.44 -7.76 2.43
CA PHE A 153 -10.78 -6.78 3.29
C PHE A 153 -11.80 -5.83 3.93
N HIS A 154 -12.68 -5.25 3.12
CA HIS A 154 -13.76 -4.38 3.57
C HIS A 154 -14.63 -5.05 4.63
N GLU A 155 -15.14 -6.24 4.33
CA GLU A 155 -15.97 -7.04 5.25
C GLU A 155 -15.28 -7.31 6.58
N ARG A 156 -13.97 -7.52 6.55
CA ARG A 156 -13.20 -7.86 7.75
C ARG A 156 -12.86 -6.65 8.61
N PHE A 157 -12.51 -5.52 7.99
CA PHE A 157 -11.86 -4.41 8.70
C PHE A 157 -12.67 -3.11 8.71
N LEU A 158 -13.58 -2.90 7.76
CA LEU A 158 -14.31 -1.64 7.59
C LEU A 158 -15.81 -1.78 7.85
N ARG A 159 -16.41 -2.95 7.56
CA ARG A 159 -17.84 -3.19 7.82
C ARG A 159 -18.22 -3.05 9.30
N ALA A 160 -17.38 -3.52 10.21
CA ALA A 160 -17.65 -3.46 11.66
C ALA A 160 -17.62 -2.04 12.24
N THR A 161 -17.26 -1.04 11.43
CA THR A 161 -17.17 0.37 11.81
C THR A 161 -18.25 1.25 11.18
N ASP A 162 -19.22 0.65 10.48
CA ASP A 162 -20.38 1.32 9.88
C ASP A 162 -21.69 1.14 10.66
N ASP A 163 -21.66 0.33 11.73
CA ASP A 163 -22.74 0.15 12.74
C ASP A 163 -22.41 0.89 14.05
#